data_AF-A0A497RI12-F1
#
_entry.id   AF-A0A497RI12-F1
#
_cell.length_a   1.000
_cell.length_b   1.000
_cell.length_c   1.000
_cell.angle_alpha   90.00
_cell.angle_beta   90.00
_cell.angle_gamma   90.00
#
_symmetry.space_group_name_H-M   'P 1'
#
loop_
_entity.id
_entity.type
_entity.pdbx_description
1 polymer ?
#
loop_
_entity_poly.entity_id
_entity_poly.type
_entity_poly.pdbx_seq_one_letter_code
_entity_poly.pdbx_strand_id
1 'polypeptide(L)'
;MNDDVFRGITQRGTEVLTRVRLKDTKVVDEHGLWSEEHLPAFTVLYCSIFMPEKFRGGSISKEPKEVFDNVIMNVKRIVLGGHETVGRGIVRIVNISPEK
;
A
#
# COMPACT_ATOMS: atom_id res chain seq x y z
N MET A 1 21.87 5.36 12.42
CA MET A 1 21.49 3.97 12.69
C MET A 1 22.18 3.10 11.66
N ASN A 2 22.75 1.96 12.05
CA ASN A 2 23.32 1.03 11.08
C ASN A 2 22.26 0.03 10.59
N ASP A 3 22.59 -0.67 9.51
CA ASP A 3 21.64 -1.54 8.81
C ASP A 3 21.17 -2.71 9.67
N ASP A 4 22.02 -3.28 10.53
CA ASP A 4 21.63 -4.39 11.41
C ASP A 4 20.58 -3.98 12.45
N VAL A 5 20.74 -2.78 13.04
CA VAL A 5 19.75 -2.23 13.97
C VAL A 5 18.46 -1.92 13.23
N PHE A 6 18.54 -1.31 12.04
CA PHE A 6 17.35 -1.02 11.25
C PHE A 6 16.59 -2.28 10.86
N ARG A 7 17.30 -3.32 10.39
CA ARG A 7 16.71 -4.64 10.09
C ARG A 7 16.01 -5.23 11.30
N GLY A 8 16.62 -5.13 12.48
CA GLY A 8 16.00 -5.59 13.72
C GLY A 8 14.70 -4.86 14.06
N ILE A 9 14.64 -3.56 13.77
CA ILE A 9 13.43 -2.74 13.95
C ILE A 9 12.37 -3.13 12.92
N THR A 10 12.71 -3.23 11.64
CA THR A 10 11.71 -3.52 10.59
C THR A 10 11.14 -4.93 10.68
N GLN A 11 11.91 -5.90 11.15
CA GLN A 11 11.44 -7.27 11.36
C GLN A 11 10.54 -7.46 12.58
N ARG A 12 10.62 -6.58 13.58
CA ARG A 12 9.87 -6.70 14.85
C ARG A 12 8.87 -5.57 15.08
N GLY A 13 8.97 -4.51 14.30
CA GLY A 13 8.14 -3.33 14.41
C GLY A 13 6.79 -3.48 13.72
N THR A 14 6.54 -4.58 13.01
CA THR A 14 5.26 -4.89 12.40
C THR A 14 4.20 -5.28 13.43
N GLU A 15 2.94 -5.03 13.11
CA GLU A 15 1.81 -5.37 13.96
C GLU A 15 1.34 -6.81 13.66
N VAL A 16 1.57 -7.73 14.60
CA VAL A 16 1.06 -9.11 14.49
C VAL A 16 -0.24 -9.23 15.31
N LEU A 17 -1.35 -9.48 14.62
CA LEU A 17 -2.69 -9.54 15.18
C LEU A 17 -3.27 -10.95 15.07
N THR A 18 -3.65 -11.55 16.19
CA THR A 18 -4.45 -12.78 16.21
C THR A 18 -5.92 -12.44 16.04
N ARG A 19 -6.60 -13.07 15.08
CA ARG A 19 -8.01 -12.88 14.79
C ARG A 19 -8.77 -14.18 14.88
N VAL A 20 -10.05 -14.05 15.22
CA VAL A 20 -10.98 -15.17 15.30
C VAL A 20 -12.27 -14.91 14.52
N ARG A 21 -12.85 -15.99 14.01
CA ARG A 21 -14.23 -16.06 13.54
C ARG A 21 -15.07 -16.67 14.64
N LEU A 22 -16.16 -16.00 15.01
CA LEU A 22 -17.10 -16.49 16.02
C LEU A 22 -18.32 -17.12 15.34
N LYS A 23 -18.87 -18.16 15.98
CA LYS A 23 -20.21 -18.69 15.70
C LYS A 23 -21.28 -17.86 16.41
N ASP A 24 -22.54 -18.08 16.06
CA ASP A 24 -23.70 -17.45 16.72
C ASP A 24 -23.75 -17.73 18.24
N THR A 25 -23.20 -18.86 18.67
CA THR A 25 -23.05 -19.24 20.10
C THR A 25 -22.00 -18.43 20.86
N LYS A 26 -21.35 -17.45 20.21
CA LYS A 26 -20.27 -16.61 20.75
C LYS A 26 -19.02 -17.39 21.17
N VAL A 27 -18.77 -18.51 20.52
CA VAL A 27 -17.55 -19.31 20.65
C VAL A 27 -16.79 -19.28 19.33
N VAL A 28 -15.46 -19.41 19.39
CA VAL A 28 -14.60 -19.48 18.21
C VAL A 28 -15.00 -20.67 17.34
N ASP A 29 -15.07 -20.43 16.03
CA ASP A 29 -15.36 -21.46 15.05
C ASP A 29 -14.21 -22.47 14.92
N GLU A 30 -14.52 -23.68 14.50
CA GLU A 30 -13.49 -24.66 14.19
C GLU A 30 -12.66 -24.14 13.00
N HIS A 31 -11.33 -24.14 13.14
CA HIS A 31 -10.41 -23.47 12.21
C HIS A 31 -10.63 -21.95 12.03
N GLY A 32 -11.40 -21.33 12.91
CA GLY A 32 -11.68 -19.90 12.89
C GLY A 32 -10.58 -19.03 13.49
N LEU A 33 -9.39 -19.54 13.78
CA LEU A 33 -8.28 -18.80 14.42
C LEU A 33 -7.13 -18.63 13.42
N TRP A 34 -6.64 -17.40 13.26
CA TRP A 34 -5.45 -17.12 12.44
C TRP A 34 -4.68 -15.91 12.95
N SER A 35 -3.49 -15.67 12.40
CA SER A 35 -2.70 -14.47 12.66
C SER A 35 -2.43 -13.70 11.36
N GLU A 36 -2.42 -12.38 11.44
CA GLU A 36 -2.12 -11.47 10.34
C GLU A 36 -0.99 -10.54 10.74
N GLU A 37 -0.11 -10.20 9.80
CA GLU A 37 0.94 -9.21 9.99
C GLU A 37 0.62 -7.95 9.17
N HIS A 38 0.75 -6.79 9.80
CA HIS A 38 0.45 -5.49 9.19
C HIS A 38 1.64 -4.54 9.30
N LEU A 39 1.85 -3.75 8.26
CA LEU A 39 2.78 -2.63 8.33
C LEU A 39 2.20 -1.55 9.24
N PRO A 40 2.98 -0.97 10.19
CA PRO A 40 2.47 0.05 11.10
C PRO A 40 1.98 1.29 10.37
N ALA A 41 1.00 1.95 10.98
CA ALA A 41 0.58 3.28 10.56
C ALA A 41 1.78 4.26 10.53
N PHE A 42 1.71 5.25 9.63
CA PHE A 42 2.76 6.25 9.43
C PHE A 42 4.09 5.72 8.88
N THR A 43 4.17 4.46 8.44
CA THR A 43 5.32 3.99 7.67
C THR A 43 5.40 4.71 6.33
N VAL A 44 6.58 5.25 6.02
CA VAL A 44 6.85 5.91 4.73
C VAL A 44 7.51 4.92 3.79
N LEU A 45 6.87 4.68 2.65
CA LEU A 45 7.40 3.90 1.53
C LEU A 45 7.59 4.81 0.33
N TYR A 46 8.50 4.43 -0.57
CA TYR A 46 8.68 5.10 -1.84
C TYR A 46 8.67 4.08 -2.98
N CYS A 47 8.22 4.52 -4.16
CA CYS A 47 8.24 3.75 -5.38
C CYS A 47 8.55 4.69 -6.54
N SER A 48 9.43 4.27 -7.44
CA SER A 48 9.71 5.00 -8.67
C SER A 48 8.77 4.51 -9.76
N ILE A 49 8.00 5.43 -10.35
CA ILE A 49 7.14 5.14 -11.49
C ILE A 49 7.84 5.62 -12.76
N PHE A 50 8.13 4.69 -13.66
CA PHE A 50 8.74 4.98 -14.95
C PHE A 50 7.67 5.07 -16.02
N MET A 51 7.73 6.13 -16.82
CA MET A 51 6.76 6.38 -17.88
C MET A 51 7.44 6.23 -19.24
N PRO A 52 6.82 5.50 -20.19
CA PRO A 52 7.35 5.40 -21.54
C PRO A 52 7.20 6.74 -22.27
N GLU A 53 8.05 6.96 -23.27
CA GLU A 53 7.98 8.15 -24.13
C GLU A 53 6.71 8.15 -24.99
N LYS A 54 6.22 6.97 -25.40
CA LYS A 54 5.04 6.80 -26.27
C LYS A 54 4.20 5.60 -25.87
N PHE A 55 2.88 5.70 -26.05
CA PHE A 55 1.98 4.55 -25.90
C PHE A 55 2.12 3.55 -27.06
N ARG A 56 1.76 2.28 -26.80
CA ARG A 56 1.67 1.25 -27.85
C ARG A 56 0.34 1.38 -28.59
N GLY A 57 0.37 1.27 -29.93
CA GLY A 57 -0.79 1.40 -30.80
C GLY A 57 -0.93 2.82 -31.36
N GLY A 58 -1.09 2.94 -32.68
CA GLY A 58 -1.16 4.21 -33.37
C GLY A 58 -2.39 5.05 -33.00
N SER A 59 -2.22 6.37 -33.03
CA SER A 59 -3.25 7.40 -32.84
C SER A 59 -3.89 7.48 -31.44
N ILE A 60 -3.11 7.31 -30.38
CA ILE A 60 -3.52 7.82 -29.06
C ILE A 60 -3.20 9.32 -29.03
N SER A 61 -4.22 10.16 -28.88
CA SER A 61 -4.11 11.62 -28.90
C SER A 61 -3.48 12.22 -27.63
N LYS A 62 -3.36 11.43 -26.57
CA LYS A 62 -2.82 11.86 -25.28
C LYS A 62 -1.37 11.45 -25.11
N GLU A 63 -0.56 12.39 -24.68
CA GLU A 63 0.83 12.12 -24.30
C GLU A 63 0.86 11.30 -23.00
N PRO A 64 1.78 10.33 -22.83
CA PRO A 64 1.92 9.57 -21.59
C PRO A 64 2.02 10.46 -20.35
N LYS A 65 2.72 11.59 -20.47
CA LYS A 65 2.85 12.59 -19.40
C LYS A 65 1.51 13.14 -18.95
N GLU A 66 0.63 13.45 -19.89
CA GLU A 66 -0.69 14.00 -19.60
C GLU A 66 -1.57 12.98 -18.85
N VAL A 67 -1.46 11.69 -19.20
CA VAL A 67 -2.18 10.61 -18.50
C VAL A 67 -1.64 10.44 -17.09
N PHE A 68 -0.32 10.44 -16.93
CA PHE A 68 0.32 10.34 -15.62
C PHE A 68 -0.07 11.50 -14.71
N ASP A 69 0.00 12.73 -15.23
CA ASP A 69 -0.37 13.94 -14.49
C ASP A 69 -1.85 13.87 -14.07
N ASN A 70 -2.75 13.45 -14.96
CA ASN A 70 -4.17 13.40 -14.65
C ASN A 70 -4.58 12.28 -13.67
N VAL A 71 -3.93 11.11 -13.74
CA VAL A 71 -4.32 9.91 -12.98
C VAL A 71 -3.54 9.79 -11.67
N ILE A 72 -2.25 10.09 -11.65
CA ILE A 72 -1.38 9.86 -10.49
C ILE A 72 -1.19 11.13 -9.67
N MET A 73 -1.00 12.29 -10.30
CA MET A 73 -0.72 13.53 -9.55
C MET A 73 -1.93 14.05 -8.75
N ASN A 74 -3.15 13.79 -9.23
CA ASN A 74 -4.36 14.30 -8.60
C ASN A 74 -4.86 13.41 -7.44
N VAL A 75 -4.35 12.19 -7.32
CA VAL A 75 -4.80 11.23 -6.30
C VAL A 75 -4.02 11.45 -5.00
N LYS A 76 -4.73 11.89 -3.96
CA LYS A 76 -4.13 12.15 -2.64
C LYS A 76 -4.07 10.92 -1.74
N ARG A 77 -5.01 9.99 -1.92
CA ARG A 77 -5.14 8.77 -1.11
C ARG A 77 -5.55 7.60 -1.97
N ILE A 78 -4.98 6.44 -1.67
CA ILE A 78 -5.35 5.16 -2.27
C ILE A 78 -5.48 4.11 -1.18
N VAL A 79 -6.09 2.98 -1.52
CA VAL A 79 -6.08 1.77 -0.70
C VAL A 79 -5.07 0.80 -1.33
N LEU A 80 -4.12 0.32 -0.52
CA LEU A 80 -3.14 -0.68 -0.90
C LEU A 80 -3.31 -1.94 -0.07
N GLY A 81 -3.17 -3.10 -0.71
CA GLY A 81 -3.28 -4.40 -0.06
C GLY A 81 -4.72 -4.86 0.17
N GLY A 82 -4.91 -5.75 1.14
CA GLY A 82 -6.21 -6.30 1.52
C GLY A 82 -6.78 -5.66 2.79
N HIS A 83 -7.84 -6.30 3.32
CA HIS A 83 -8.47 -5.92 4.60
C HIS A 83 -9.03 -4.48 4.62
N GLU A 84 -9.41 -3.96 3.45
CA GLU A 84 -10.07 -2.65 3.28
C GLU A 84 -11.34 -2.53 4.14
N THR A 85 -12.15 -3.58 4.19
CA THR A 85 -13.44 -3.58 4.92
C THR A 85 -13.28 -3.45 6.43
N VAL A 86 -12.08 -3.68 6.96
CA VAL A 86 -11.73 -3.46 8.37
C VAL A 86 -10.81 -2.25 8.57
N GLY A 87 -10.74 -1.38 7.56
CA GLY A 87 -10.05 -0.09 7.62
C GLY A 87 -8.54 -0.16 7.46
N ARG A 88 -7.99 -1.21 6.84
CA ARG A 88 -6.55 -1.33 6.55
C ARG A 88 -6.22 -0.84 5.13
N GLY A 89 -4.97 -0.45 4.93
CA GLY A 89 -4.44 -0.15 3.59
C GLY A 89 -4.60 1.29 3.09
N ILE A 90 -5.25 2.19 3.84
CA ILE A 90 -5.39 3.59 3.43
C ILE A 90 -4.03 4.28 3.52
N VAL A 91 -3.51 4.75 2.39
CA VAL A 91 -2.24 5.46 2.30
C VAL A 91 -2.41 6.85 1.69
N ARG A 92 -1.53 7.77 2.07
CA ARG A 92 -1.41 9.09 1.44
C ARG A 92 -0.27 9.05 0.41
N ILE A 93 -0.54 9.57 -0.77
CA ILE A 93 0.48 9.74 -1.81
C ILE A 93 1.14 11.12 -1.63
N VAL A 94 2.47 11.13 -1.67
CA VAL A 94 3.28 12.34 -1.76
C VAL A 94 4.14 12.21 -3.01
N ASN A 95 3.95 13.11 -3.96
CA ASN A 95 4.75 13.11 -5.17
C ASN A 95 6.06 13.88 -4.92
N ILE A 96 7.18 13.28 -5.33
CA ILE A 96 8.50 13.89 -5.33
C ILE A 96 8.96 13.92 -6.78
N SER A 97 8.45 14.88 -7.54
CA SER A 97 8.96 15.15 -8.89
C SER A 97 10.09 16.18 -8.75
N PRO A 98 11.27 15.93 -9.32
CA PRO A 98 12.31 16.95 -9.36
C PRO A 98 11.78 18.19 -10.08
N GLU A 99 12.09 19.38 -9.56
CA GLU A 99 11.86 20.62 -10.29
C GLU A 99 12.64 20.53 -11.61
N LYS A 100 11.96 20.88 -12.71
CA LYS A 100 12.56 20.90 -14.05
C LYS A 100 13.58 22.02 -14.16
#